data_AF-A0A6G5AA16-F1
#
_entry.id   AF-A0A6G5AA16-F1
#
_cell.length_a   1.000
_cell.length_b   1.000
_cell.length_c   1.000
_cell.angle_alpha   90.00
_cell.angle_beta   90.00
_cell.angle_gamma   90.00
#
_symmetry.space_group_name_H-M   'P 1'
#
loop_
_entity.id
_entity.type
_entity.pdbx_description
1 polymer ?
#
loop_
_entity_poly.entity_id
_entity_poly.type
_entity_poly.pdbx_seq_one_letter_code
_entity_poly.pdbx_strand_id
1 'polypeptide(L)'
;TIFFMIWNHDEGSLFRFIEDFNKCHPSIKFTHKISKTSINFLDVTVTVENDRLSTNLYEKPTDRQMYLHFNSSHPKHCKTGIPYSQAYRYRRICTDMRELDRHVEHLKHSLLKQNYPEDIIDDAILRARNVNRNDIINGPNRVSKTTSQTNLVLTYSSSAPRINNILSRHFNIIRQSKRLTSIFAKPPHVVYRRDKNLKDILVRAKTNTPEIQSGCYPCGKARCKVCPQMVTTRESKANFLDFKFCITESLNCDSSNVIYMLHCNICGQEYIGQTDTQFRLRFNNHRYHATSLPKLPLSRHLRLPNHSFENISVTLLQSGFSNRREREQREAYFIFKFRTLVAGINEDPGKLNCLREVSQEEIGDKD
;
A
#
# COMPACT_ATOMS: atom_id res chain seq x y z
N THR A 1 14.18 14.27 -19.81
CA THR A 1 14.57 15.60 -19.32
C THR A 1 14.32 16.61 -20.42
N ILE A 2 13.79 17.80 -20.10
CA ILE A 2 13.51 18.87 -21.07
C ILE A 2 14.27 20.11 -20.59
N PHE A 3 14.93 20.80 -21.51
CA PHE A 3 15.75 21.97 -21.20
C PHE A 3 15.13 23.23 -21.82
N PHE A 4 15.22 24.34 -21.09
CA PHE A 4 14.95 25.69 -21.61
C PHE A 4 16.23 26.50 -21.49
N MET A 5 16.62 27.17 -22.56
CA MET A 5 17.81 28.02 -22.58
C MET A 5 17.57 29.27 -23.41
N ILE A 6 18.15 30.37 -22.96
CA ILE A 6 18.27 31.59 -23.74
C ILE A 6 19.66 31.57 -24.36
N TRP A 7 19.73 31.59 -25.69
CA TRP A 7 20.99 31.55 -26.42
C TRP A 7 21.38 32.97 -26.85
N ASN A 8 22.51 33.46 -26.34
CA ASN A 8 22.97 34.82 -26.56
C ASN A 8 24.01 34.94 -27.70
N HIS A 9 24.28 33.85 -28.42
CA HIS A 9 25.23 33.82 -29.54
C HIS A 9 24.50 33.63 -30.87
N ASP A 10 25.27 33.52 -31.96
CA ASP A 10 24.74 33.30 -33.30
C ASP A 10 24.02 31.95 -33.43
N GLU A 11 23.17 31.85 -34.45
CA GLU A 11 22.39 30.66 -34.73
C GLU A 11 23.27 29.46 -35.16
N GLY A 12 24.41 29.71 -35.81
CA GLY A 12 25.34 28.66 -36.22
C GLY A 12 26.07 27.99 -35.04
N SER A 13 26.45 28.75 -34.01
CA SER A 13 26.99 28.17 -32.77
C SER A 13 25.96 27.36 -31.99
N LEU A 14 24.68 27.76 -32.01
CA LEU A 14 23.59 26.98 -31.39
C LEU A 14 23.43 25.61 -32.05
N PHE A 15 23.40 25.55 -33.39
CA PHE A 15 23.26 24.28 -34.10
C PHE A 15 24.44 23.33 -33.87
N ARG A 16 25.67 23.87 -33.84
CA ARG A 16 26.86 23.09 -33.49
C ARG A 16 26.76 22.51 -32.08
N PHE A 17 26.35 23.33 -31.11
CA PHE A 17 26.14 22.88 -29.73
C PHE A 17 25.14 21.71 -29.64
N ILE A 18 24.00 21.81 -30.33
CA ILE A 18 22.98 20.76 -30.35
C ILE A 18 23.51 19.48 -31.02
N GLU A 19 24.28 19.61 -32.09
CA GLU A 19 24.85 18.48 -32.81
C GLU A 19 25.86 17.73 -31.92
N ASP A 20 26.77 18.44 -31.28
CA ASP A 20 27.76 17.87 -30.38
C ASP A 20 27.11 17.20 -29.18
N PHE A 21 26.07 17.82 -28.61
CA PHE A 21 25.30 17.23 -27.51
C PHE A 21 24.62 15.92 -27.90
N ASN A 22 24.14 15.81 -29.14
CA ASN A 22 23.56 14.59 -29.68
C ASN A 22 24.59 13.51 -30.05
N LYS A 23 25.88 13.85 -30.14
CA LYS A 23 26.98 12.88 -30.34
C LYS A 23 27.39 12.21 -29.02
N CYS A 24 27.08 12.79 -27.86
CA CYS A 24 27.51 12.28 -26.56
C CYS A 24 26.99 10.87 -26.23
N HIS A 25 25.87 10.42 -26.80
CA HIS A 25 25.33 9.07 -26.56
C HIS A 25 24.75 8.45 -27.82
N PRO A 26 25.06 7.17 -28.14
CA PRO A 26 24.61 6.52 -29.38
C PRO A 26 23.08 6.36 -29.46
N SER A 27 22.41 6.10 -28.34
CA SER A 27 20.97 5.78 -28.30
C SER A 27 20.05 6.92 -27.84
N ILE A 28 20.60 8.07 -27.42
CA ILE A 28 19.78 9.18 -26.90
C ILE A 28 19.98 10.37 -27.82
N LYS A 29 18.88 10.83 -28.43
CA LYS A 29 18.84 12.01 -29.28
C LYS A 29 17.83 13.00 -28.74
N PHE A 30 18.24 14.26 -28.65
CA PHE A 30 17.42 15.40 -28.26
C PHE A 30 16.81 16.03 -29.50
N THR A 31 15.50 16.22 -29.44
CA THR A 31 14.77 17.10 -30.34
C THR A 31 14.79 18.52 -29.79
N HIS A 32 14.78 19.51 -30.68
CA HIS A 32 14.82 20.92 -30.30
C HIS A 32 13.77 21.72 -31.05
N LYS A 33 13.38 22.85 -30.46
CA LYS A 33 12.55 23.88 -31.08
C LYS A 33 13.20 25.21 -30.76
N ILE A 34 13.46 26.02 -31.78
CA ILE A 34 14.16 27.31 -31.66
C ILE A 34 13.20 28.39 -32.15
N SER A 35 13.21 29.54 -31.48
CA SER A 35 12.47 30.72 -31.89
C SER A 35 13.17 31.96 -31.39
N LYS A 36 13.17 33.02 -32.22
CA LYS A 36 13.76 34.33 -31.87
C LYS A 36 12.79 35.23 -31.11
N THR A 37 11.48 34.99 -31.25
CA THR A 37 10.43 35.89 -30.73
C THR A 37 9.61 35.27 -29.62
N SER A 38 9.15 34.03 -29.80
CA SER A 38 8.28 33.36 -28.83
C SER A 38 8.43 31.84 -28.86
N ILE A 39 8.51 31.21 -27.68
CA ILE A 39 8.62 29.76 -27.53
C ILE A 39 7.75 29.25 -26.39
N ASN A 40 7.14 28.09 -26.60
CA ASN A 40 6.35 27.40 -25.58
C ASN A 40 7.23 26.43 -24.81
N PHE A 41 7.19 26.51 -23.49
CA PHE A 41 7.89 25.62 -22.57
C PHE A 41 6.97 25.24 -21.40
N LEU A 42 6.66 23.94 -21.30
CA LEU A 42 5.70 23.39 -20.33
C LEU A 42 4.33 24.09 -20.42
N ASP A 43 3.93 24.81 -19.37
CA ASP A 43 2.69 25.56 -19.27
C ASP A 43 2.87 27.08 -19.50
N VAL A 44 4.01 27.49 -20.08
CA VAL A 44 4.36 28.90 -20.29
C VAL A 44 4.72 29.17 -21.76
N THR A 45 4.20 30.25 -22.32
CA THR A 45 4.72 30.88 -23.53
C THR A 45 5.63 32.02 -23.12
N VAL A 46 6.90 31.96 -23.52
CA VAL A 46 7.89 33.00 -23.27
C VAL A 46 8.06 33.80 -24.55
N THR A 47 7.82 35.11 -24.48
CA THR A 47 7.96 36.04 -25.61
C THR A 47 8.99 37.10 -25.25
N VAL A 48 9.83 37.45 -26.21
CA VAL A 48 10.80 38.56 -26.10
C VAL A 48 10.14 39.81 -26.66
N GLU A 49 9.92 40.82 -25.81
CA GLU A 49 9.35 42.12 -26.19
C GLU A 49 10.21 43.23 -25.58
N ASN A 50 10.73 44.15 -26.39
CA ASN A 50 11.54 45.30 -25.94
C ASN A 50 12.70 44.91 -25.00
N ASP A 51 13.49 43.90 -25.39
CA ASP A 51 14.59 43.32 -24.60
C ASP A 51 14.20 42.78 -23.21
N ARG A 52 12.91 42.51 -23.00
CA ARG A 52 12.38 41.89 -21.78
C ARG A 52 11.63 40.61 -22.11
N LEU A 53 11.68 39.66 -21.18
CA LEU A 53 10.89 38.45 -21.26
C LEU A 53 9.51 38.71 -20.69
N SER A 54 8.49 38.54 -21.52
CA SER A 54 7.09 38.45 -21.12
C SER A 54 6.67 36.99 -21.11
N THR A 55 5.89 36.61 -20.10
CA THR A 55 5.39 35.24 -19.95
C THR A 55 3.86 35.22 -19.96
N ASN A 56 3.29 34.26 -20.67
CA ASN A 56 1.85 34.00 -20.77
C ASN A 56 1.55 32.51 -20.54
N LEU A 57 0.31 32.17 -20.20
CA LEU A 57 -0.12 30.78 -20.04
C LEU A 57 -0.17 30.09 -21.41
N TYR A 58 0.51 28.94 -21.52
CA TYR A 58 0.40 28.06 -22.68
C TYR A 58 -0.53 26.89 -22.37
N GLU A 59 -1.56 26.73 -23.20
CA GLU A 59 -2.46 25.59 -23.17
C GLU A 59 -2.19 24.69 -24.37
N LYS A 60 -2.07 23.38 -24.12
CA LYS A 60 -1.90 22.43 -25.22
C LYS A 60 -3.21 22.36 -26.00
N PRO A 61 -3.18 22.28 -27.35
CA PRO A 61 -4.40 22.12 -28.15
C PRO A 61 -5.23 20.88 -27.79
N THR A 62 -4.62 19.89 -27.15
CA THR A 62 -5.27 18.66 -26.67
C THR A 62 -5.83 18.76 -25.26
N ASP A 63 -5.60 19.86 -24.55
CA ASP A 63 -6.13 20.05 -23.20
C ASP A 63 -7.64 20.33 -23.27
N ARG A 64 -8.42 19.48 -22.62
CA ARG A 64 -9.88 19.60 -22.54
C ARG A 64 -10.33 20.37 -21.29
N GLN A 65 -9.39 20.84 -20.47
CA GLN A 65 -9.65 21.57 -19.21
C GLN A 65 -10.68 20.86 -18.32
N MET A 66 -10.55 19.53 -18.19
CA MET A 66 -11.48 18.72 -17.40
C MET A 66 -11.18 18.86 -15.91
N TYR A 67 -11.81 19.84 -15.27
CA TYR A 67 -11.78 19.98 -13.81
C TYR A 67 -12.72 18.97 -13.13
N LEU A 68 -12.44 18.73 -11.86
CA LEU A 68 -13.23 17.83 -11.04
C LEU A 68 -14.63 18.40 -10.80
N HIS A 69 -15.67 17.66 -11.13
CA HIS A 69 -17.06 18.05 -10.86
C HIS A 69 -17.31 18.38 -9.37
N PHE A 70 -18.03 19.47 -9.09
CA PHE A 70 -18.20 19.97 -7.71
C PHE A 70 -18.97 19.01 -6.80
N ASN A 71 -19.92 18.26 -7.35
CA ASN A 71 -20.69 17.24 -6.59
C ASN A 71 -20.01 15.87 -6.53
N SER A 72 -18.78 15.74 -7.05
CA SER A 72 -18.05 14.47 -6.97
C SER A 72 -17.70 14.08 -5.52
N SER A 73 -17.52 12.78 -5.30
CA SER A 73 -17.13 12.19 -4.01
C SER A 73 -15.65 12.42 -3.71
N HIS A 74 -15.30 13.68 -3.46
CA HIS A 74 -13.98 14.13 -3.02
C HIS A 74 -14.12 15.05 -1.82
N PRO A 75 -13.08 15.17 -0.97
CA PRO A 75 -13.08 16.12 0.13
C PRO A 75 -13.38 17.54 -0.36
N LYS A 76 -14.19 18.29 0.41
CA LYS A 76 -14.59 19.67 0.07
C LYS A 76 -13.38 20.58 -0.18
N HIS A 77 -12.33 20.45 0.63
CA HIS A 77 -11.11 21.26 0.48
C HIS A 77 -10.37 20.99 -0.85
N CYS A 78 -10.40 19.76 -1.37
CA CYS A 78 -9.79 19.45 -2.67
C CYS A 78 -10.51 20.18 -3.80
N LYS A 79 -11.84 20.25 -3.73
CA LYS A 79 -12.67 20.93 -4.74
C LYS A 79 -12.51 22.45 -4.63
N THR A 80 -12.77 23.00 -3.45
CA THR A 80 -12.68 24.45 -3.19
C THR A 80 -11.26 25.03 -3.36
N GLY A 81 -10.22 24.19 -3.28
CA GLY A 81 -8.85 24.60 -3.58
C GLY A 81 -8.53 24.74 -5.07
N ILE A 82 -9.29 24.10 -5.97
CA ILE A 82 -9.01 24.12 -7.42
C ILE A 82 -9.06 25.55 -7.99
N PRO A 83 -10.14 26.34 -7.79
CA PRO A 83 -10.23 27.68 -8.36
C PRO A 83 -9.05 28.57 -7.96
N TYR A 84 -8.73 28.59 -6.65
CA TYR A 84 -7.64 29.41 -6.14
C TYR A 84 -6.28 28.94 -6.66
N SER A 85 -6.02 27.63 -6.65
CA SER A 85 -4.74 27.09 -7.12
C SER A 85 -4.48 27.37 -8.60
N GLN A 86 -5.51 27.33 -9.44
CA GLN A 86 -5.38 27.66 -10.87
C GLN A 86 -5.20 29.16 -11.08
N ALA A 87 -6.03 30.00 -10.47
CA ALA A 87 -5.89 31.45 -10.58
C ALA A 87 -4.53 31.94 -10.04
N TYR A 88 -4.05 31.36 -8.93
CA TYR A 88 -2.73 31.63 -8.37
C TYR A 88 -1.60 31.23 -9.34
N ARG A 89 -1.75 30.08 -10.02
CA ARG A 89 -0.82 29.66 -11.08
C ARG A 89 -0.82 30.65 -12.24
N TYR A 90 -1.98 31.13 -12.68
CA TYR A 90 -2.08 32.11 -13.76
C TYR A 90 -1.45 33.42 -13.37
N ARG A 91 -1.67 33.89 -12.14
CA ARG A 91 -1.03 35.10 -11.60
C ARG A 91 0.50 35.01 -11.59
N ARG A 92 1.04 33.82 -11.28
CA ARG A 92 2.48 33.56 -11.34
C ARG A 92 3.02 33.63 -12.76
N ILE A 93 2.30 33.04 -13.71
CA ILE A 93 2.77 32.89 -15.10
C ILE A 93 2.58 34.17 -15.89
N CYS A 94 1.42 34.83 -15.83
CA CYS A 94 1.11 35.97 -16.68
C CYS A 94 1.89 37.21 -16.23
N THR A 95 2.59 37.85 -17.16
CA THR A 95 3.23 39.16 -16.93
C THR A 95 2.24 40.30 -17.12
N ASP A 96 1.41 40.24 -18.17
CA ASP A 96 0.34 41.22 -18.43
C ASP A 96 -0.93 40.85 -17.65
N MET A 97 -1.54 41.86 -17.02
CA MET A 97 -2.82 41.73 -16.32
C MET A 97 -4.00 41.50 -17.27
N ARG A 98 -3.95 42.02 -18.50
CA ARG A 98 -5.00 41.80 -19.50
C ARG A 98 -5.10 40.33 -19.91
N GLU A 99 -3.95 39.70 -20.12
CA GLU A 99 -3.89 38.25 -20.39
C GLU A 99 -4.35 37.44 -19.18
N LEU A 100 -3.94 37.84 -17.97
CA LEU A 100 -4.44 37.20 -16.74
C LEU A 100 -5.97 37.23 -16.68
N ASP A 101 -6.56 38.40 -16.93
CA ASP A 101 -8.02 38.60 -16.90
C ASP A 101 -8.73 37.70 -17.92
N ARG A 102 -8.18 37.57 -19.14
CA ARG A 102 -8.71 36.66 -20.16
C ARG A 102 -8.66 35.19 -19.70
N HIS A 103 -7.56 34.76 -19.08
CA HIS A 103 -7.40 33.37 -18.61
C HIS A 103 -8.28 33.04 -17.41
N VAL A 104 -8.44 33.96 -16.45
CA VAL A 104 -9.34 33.72 -15.30
C VAL A 104 -10.80 33.71 -15.70
N GLU A 105 -11.19 34.48 -16.72
CA GLU A 105 -12.55 34.45 -17.27
C GLU A 105 -12.84 33.09 -17.94
N HIS A 106 -11.90 32.59 -18.75
CA HIS A 106 -11.99 31.24 -19.31
C HIS A 106 -12.08 30.17 -18.21
N LEU A 107 -11.28 30.30 -17.15
CA LEU A 107 -11.34 29.40 -15.99
C LEU A 107 -12.69 29.45 -15.28
N LYS A 108 -13.26 30.65 -15.08
CA LYS A 108 -14.60 30.83 -14.49
C LYS A 108 -15.64 30.06 -15.29
N HIS A 109 -15.67 30.24 -16.61
CA HIS A 109 -16.58 29.51 -17.48
C HIS A 109 -16.38 27.98 -17.41
N SER A 110 -15.15 27.48 -17.41
CA SER A 110 -14.85 26.05 -17.30
C SER A 110 -15.25 25.45 -15.93
N LEU A 111 -15.13 26.21 -14.84
CA LEU A 111 -15.55 25.78 -13.50
C LEU A 111 -17.07 25.83 -13.31
N LEU A 112 -17.76 26.83 -13.87
CA LEU A 112 -19.22 26.90 -13.87
C LEU A 112 -19.83 25.67 -14.57
N LYS A 113 -19.25 25.23 -15.69
CA LYS A 113 -19.62 23.97 -16.37
C LYS A 113 -19.47 22.73 -15.48
N GLN A 114 -18.65 22.79 -14.44
CA GLN A 114 -18.43 21.71 -13.46
C GLN A 114 -19.27 21.90 -12.18
N ASN A 115 -20.26 22.79 -12.20
CA ASN A 115 -21.19 23.10 -11.10
C ASN A 115 -20.51 23.68 -9.85
N TYR A 116 -19.42 24.43 -10.02
CA TYR A 116 -18.85 25.20 -8.91
C TYR A 116 -19.73 26.40 -8.59
N PRO A 117 -20.01 26.70 -7.30
CA PRO A 117 -20.69 27.93 -6.90
C PRO A 117 -19.89 29.16 -7.33
N GLU A 118 -20.57 30.13 -7.94
CA GLU A 118 -19.95 31.34 -8.49
C GLU A 118 -19.18 32.14 -7.43
N ASP A 119 -19.75 32.31 -6.23
CA ASP A 119 -19.10 33.01 -5.11
C ASP A 119 -17.73 32.44 -4.75
N ILE A 120 -17.58 31.11 -4.83
CA ILE A 120 -16.31 30.42 -4.51
C ILE A 120 -15.28 30.68 -5.60
N ILE A 121 -15.71 30.76 -6.86
CA ILE A 121 -14.85 31.04 -8.00
C ILE A 121 -14.37 32.49 -7.92
N ASP A 122 -15.29 33.43 -7.71
CA ASP A 122 -15.00 34.86 -7.70
C ASP A 122 -14.11 35.26 -6.52
N ASP A 123 -14.40 34.75 -5.31
CA ASP A 123 -13.51 34.92 -4.15
C ASP A 123 -12.10 34.40 -4.45
N ALA A 124 -11.99 33.22 -5.06
CA ALA A 124 -10.71 32.60 -5.35
C ALA A 124 -9.91 33.39 -6.40
N ILE A 125 -10.56 33.87 -7.46
CA ILE A 125 -9.95 34.71 -8.49
C ILE A 125 -9.49 36.04 -7.87
N LEU A 126 -10.35 36.70 -7.08
CA LEU A 126 -10.03 37.96 -6.42
C LEU A 126 -8.82 37.81 -5.49
N ARG A 127 -8.82 36.77 -4.64
CA ARG A 127 -7.70 36.49 -3.74
C ARG A 127 -6.41 36.25 -4.50
N ALA A 128 -6.44 35.49 -5.60
CA ALA A 128 -5.26 35.22 -6.41
C ALA A 128 -4.76 36.47 -7.16
N ARG A 129 -5.67 37.30 -7.69
CA ARG A 129 -5.35 38.54 -8.41
C ARG A 129 -4.60 39.54 -7.53
N ASN A 130 -5.00 39.63 -6.25
CA ASN A 130 -4.43 40.57 -5.29
C ASN A 130 -3.04 40.17 -4.77
N VAL A 131 -2.54 38.98 -5.09
CA VAL A 131 -1.18 38.57 -4.71
C VAL A 131 -0.15 39.24 -5.62
N ASN A 132 0.92 39.76 -5.03
CA ASN A 132 2.05 40.30 -5.77
C ASN A 132 2.80 39.17 -6.48
N ARG A 133 2.98 39.30 -7.80
CA ARG A 133 3.63 38.28 -8.64
C ARG A 133 5.08 38.00 -8.22
N ASN A 134 5.84 39.02 -7.79
CA ASN A 134 7.25 38.85 -7.42
C ASN A 134 7.38 37.98 -6.17
N ASP A 135 6.48 38.15 -5.21
CA ASP A 135 6.45 37.32 -3.99
C ASP A 135 6.14 35.85 -4.31
N ILE A 136 5.30 35.60 -5.32
CA ILE A 136 4.96 34.24 -5.76
C ILE A 136 6.16 33.56 -6.43
N ILE A 137 6.91 34.29 -7.26
CA ILE A 137 8.06 33.77 -8.00
C ILE A 137 9.23 33.48 -7.07
N ASN A 138 9.52 34.42 -6.16
CA ASN A 138 10.61 34.27 -5.20
C ASN A 138 10.28 33.25 -4.11
N GLY A 139 8.98 32.97 -3.92
CA GLY A 139 8.46 31.94 -3.04
C GLY A 139 8.64 32.28 -1.55
N PRO A 140 7.76 31.80 -0.67
CA PRO A 140 8.04 31.84 0.75
C PRO A 140 9.22 30.89 1.05
N ASN A 141 10.20 31.35 1.84
CA ASN A 141 11.21 30.48 2.45
C ASN A 141 10.47 29.33 3.17
N ARG A 142 10.46 28.14 2.56
CA ARG A 142 9.81 26.97 3.14
C ARG A 142 10.62 26.54 4.35
N VAL A 143 10.28 27.07 5.52
CA VAL A 143 10.71 26.48 6.78
C VAL A 143 10.06 25.11 6.85
N SER A 144 10.85 24.08 6.59
CA SER A 144 10.46 22.68 6.78
C SER A 144 10.11 22.48 8.25
N LYS A 145 8.84 22.66 8.60
CA LYS A 145 8.31 22.12 9.86
C LYS A 145 8.28 20.60 9.70
N THR A 146 9.31 19.94 10.21
CA THR A 146 9.35 18.49 10.41
C THR A 146 8.26 18.12 11.41
N THR A 147 7.04 18.01 10.90
CA THR A 147 5.90 17.65 11.73
C THR A 147 5.95 16.13 11.92
N SER A 148 6.36 15.67 13.10
CA SER A 148 6.46 14.25 13.47
C SER A 148 5.09 13.56 13.63
N GLN A 149 4.04 14.08 12.99
CA GLN A 149 2.67 13.60 13.17
C GLN A 149 2.41 12.44 12.22
N THR A 150 2.00 11.31 12.79
CA THR A 150 1.68 10.10 12.02
C THR A 150 0.38 10.29 11.25
N ASN A 151 0.43 10.06 9.94
CA ASN A 151 -0.75 10.10 9.08
C ASN A 151 -1.52 8.78 9.15
N LEU A 152 -2.85 8.87 9.33
CA LEU A 152 -3.77 7.76 9.12
C LEU A 152 -4.41 7.91 7.75
N VAL A 153 -4.04 7.03 6.81
CA VAL A 153 -4.56 7.08 5.44
C VAL A 153 -5.86 6.29 5.34
N LEU A 154 -6.97 6.97 5.03
CA LEU A 154 -8.29 6.36 4.84
C LEU A 154 -8.80 6.61 3.43
N THR A 155 -9.66 5.73 2.91
CA THR A 155 -10.37 6.02 1.66
C THR A 155 -11.47 7.05 1.95
N TYR A 156 -11.55 8.10 1.14
CA TYR A 156 -12.61 9.10 1.26
C TYR A 156 -13.98 8.49 0.95
N SER A 157 -14.97 8.80 1.77
CA SER A 157 -16.38 8.59 1.47
C SER A 157 -17.17 9.82 1.89
N SER A 158 -18.16 10.21 1.10
CA SER A 158 -19.11 11.28 1.44
C SER A 158 -19.95 10.96 2.67
N SER A 159 -20.16 9.68 2.98
CA SER A 159 -20.87 9.21 4.16
C SER A 159 -19.99 9.08 5.41
N ALA A 160 -18.67 9.26 5.27
CA ALA A 160 -17.77 9.12 6.42
C ALA A 160 -18.00 10.26 7.43
N PRO A 161 -18.08 9.96 8.74
CA PRO A 161 -18.15 10.99 9.76
C PRO A 161 -16.82 11.76 9.83
N ARG A 162 -16.79 12.85 10.61
CA ARG A 162 -15.57 13.67 10.80
C ARG A 162 -14.51 12.90 11.62
N ILE A 163 -13.81 11.96 10.99
CA ILE A 163 -12.88 11.01 11.64
C ILE A 163 -11.78 11.75 12.41
N ASN A 164 -11.24 12.84 11.87
CA ASN A 164 -10.25 13.66 12.59
C ASN A 164 -10.76 14.13 13.97
N ASN A 165 -12.04 14.53 14.06
CA ASN A 165 -12.64 14.97 15.31
C ASN A 165 -12.84 13.79 16.28
N ILE A 166 -13.27 12.64 15.75
CA ILE A 166 -13.45 11.41 16.54
C ILE A 166 -12.11 10.96 17.13
N LEU A 167 -11.05 10.88 16.32
CA LEU A 167 -9.73 10.47 16.78
C LEU A 167 -9.15 11.44 17.80
N SER A 168 -9.35 12.75 17.60
CA SER A 168 -8.90 13.76 18.56
C SER A 168 -9.65 13.63 19.89
N ARG A 169 -10.97 13.42 19.85
CA ARG A 169 -11.83 13.26 21.04
C ARG A 169 -11.51 11.98 21.83
N HIS A 170 -11.25 10.88 21.12
CA HIS A 170 -11.04 9.56 21.72
C HIS A 170 -9.56 9.15 21.79
N PHE A 171 -8.64 10.10 21.63
CA PHE A 171 -7.20 9.83 21.67
C PHE A 171 -6.72 9.17 22.97
N ASN A 172 -7.44 9.41 24.08
CA ASN A 172 -7.17 8.78 25.36
C ASN A 172 -7.21 7.24 25.30
N ILE A 173 -8.05 6.65 24.43
CA ILE A 173 -8.09 5.19 24.23
C ILE A 173 -6.76 4.69 23.66
N ILE A 174 -6.20 5.41 22.68
CA ILE A 174 -4.89 5.09 22.08
C ILE A 174 -3.79 5.20 23.14
N ARG A 175 -3.88 6.18 24.05
CA ARG A 175 -2.92 6.38 25.14
C ARG A 175 -2.92 5.28 26.20
N GLN A 176 -3.99 4.48 26.32
CA GLN A 176 -4.04 3.38 27.29
C GLN A 176 -3.02 2.27 26.95
N SER A 177 -2.68 2.11 25.66
CA SER A 177 -1.67 1.15 25.23
C SER A 177 -0.28 1.80 25.18
N LYS A 178 0.67 1.26 25.96
CA LYS A 178 2.08 1.68 25.92
C LYS A 178 2.67 1.59 24.50
N ARG A 179 2.29 0.56 23.73
CA ARG A 179 2.72 0.38 22.32
C ARG A 179 2.16 1.45 21.39
N LEU A 180 0.87 1.78 21.53
CA LEU A 180 0.27 2.77 20.64
C LEU A 180 0.72 4.19 20.99
N THR A 181 0.99 4.47 22.27
CA THR A 181 1.55 5.74 22.73
C THR A 181 2.94 6.00 22.16
N SER A 182 3.79 4.97 22.02
CA SER A 182 5.11 5.13 21.39
C SER A 182 5.03 5.38 19.89
N ILE A 183 3.96 4.94 19.21
CA ILE A 183 3.75 5.13 17.76
C ILE A 183 3.02 6.45 17.48
N PHE A 184 2.06 6.81 18.33
CA PHE A 184 1.20 7.97 18.19
C PHE A 184 1.41 8.93 19.37
N ALA A 185 2.45 9.76 19.28
CA ALA A 185 2.70 10.81 20.28
C ALA A 185 1.62 11.91 20.28
N LYS A 186 0.93 12.09 19.14
CA LYS A 186 -0.19 13.00 18.93
C LYS A 186 -1.34 12.25 18.26
N PRO A 187 -2.58 12.77 18.30
CA PRO A 187 -3.68 12.23 17.52
C PRO A 187 -3.26 12.04 16.05
N PRO A 188 -3.50 10.85 15.45
CA PRO A 188 -3.17 10.61 14.06
C PRO A 188 -3.86 11.64 13.16
N HIS A 189 -3.13 12.17 12.19
CA HIS A 189 -3.69 13.08 11.21
C HIS A 189 -4.38 12.28 10.10
N VAL A 190 -5.69 12.38 9.98
CA VAL A 190 -6.43 11.67 8.93
C VAL A 190 -6.15 12.32 7.59
N VAL A 191 -5.59 11.52 6.68
CA VAL A 191 -5.38 11.88 5.29
C VAL A 191 -6.26 10.97 4.45
N TYR A 192 -6.97 11.55 3.48
CA TYR A 192 -7.85 10.79 2.62
C TYR A 192 -7.18 10.48 1.29
N ARG A 193 -7.22 9.20 0.89
CA ARG A 193 -6.99 8.79 -0.50
C ARG A 193 -8.31 8.77 -1.26
N ARG A 194 -8.24 9.01 -2.57
CA ARG A 194 -9.40 8.85 -3.47
C ARG A 194 -9.85 7.38 -3.49
N ASP A 195 -11.14 7.17 -3.72
CA ASP A 195 -11.66 5.83 -3.97
C ASP A 195 -11.29 5.33 -5.37
N LYS A 196 -11.43 4.02 -5.59
CA LYS A 196 -11.22 3.40 -6.91
C LYS A 196 -12.31 3.84 -7.86
N ASN A 197 -11.92 4.36 -9.03
CA ASN A 197 -12.85 4.66 -10.11
C ASN A 197 -12.93 3.49 -11.10
N LEU A 198 -13.84 3.57 -12.07
CA LEU A 198 -13.99 2.54 -13.11
C LEU A 198 -12.67 2.23 -13.82
N LYS A 199 -11.84 3.24 -14.10
CA LYS A 199 -10.52 3.02 -14.71
C LYS A 199 -9.63 2.14 -13.82
N ASP A 200 -9.59 2.36 -12.52
CA ASP A 200 -8.77 1.54 -11.60
C ASP A 200 -9.29 0.10 -11.46
N ILE A 201 -10.59 -0.09 -11.68
CA ILE A 201 -11.23 -1.42 -11.61
C ILE A 201 -11.02 -2.18 -12.92
N LEU A 202 -11.27 -1.51 -14.05
CA LEU A 202 -11.28 -2.09 -15.40
C LEU A 202 -9.87 -2.19 -16.00
N VAL A 203 -8.98 -1.24 -15.72
CA VAL A 203 -7.62 -1.21 -16.26
C VAL A 203 -6.66 -1.82 -15.25
N ARG A 204 -6.37 -3.11 -15.42
CA ARG A 204 -5.27 -3.78 -14.72
C ARG A 204 -4.09 -3.91 -15.68
N ALA A 205 -3.01 -3.19 -15.41
CA ALA A 205 -1.73 -3.54 -16.01
C ALA A 205 -1.29 -4.88 -15.41
N LYS A 206 -1.58 -6.00 -16.09
CA LYS A 206 -0.97 -7.28 -15.78
C LYS A 206 0.49 -7.21 -16.24
N THR A 207 1.38 -6.84 -15.34
CA THR A 207 2.76 -7.31 -15.47
C THR A 207 2.71 -8.81 -15.18
N ASN A 208 3.25 -9.65 -16.07
CA ASN A 208 3.42 -11.08 -15.81
C ASN A 208 4.36 -11.25 -14.63
N THR A 209 3.85 -11.13 -13.40
CA THR A 209 4.51 -11.72 -12.25
C THR A 209 4.58 -13.21 -12.53
N PRO A 210 5.77 -13.84 -12.49
CA PRO A 210 5.86 -15.28 -12.65
C PRO A 210 4.88 -15.91 -11.66
N GLU A 211 4.05 -16.83 -12.14
CA GLU A 211 3.13 -17.57 -11.29
C GLU A 211 3.97 -18.30 -10.23
N ILE A 212 4.04 -17.73 -9.03
CA ILE A 212 4.56 -18.46 -7.88
C ILE A 212 3.60 -19.62 -7.70
N GLN A 213 4.09 -20.85 -7.92
CA GLN A 213 3.30 -22.06 -7.76
C GLN A 213 2.94 -22.22 -6.28
N SER A 214 1.83 -21.61 -5.87
CA SER A 214 1.37 -21.67 -4.49
C SER A 214 0.93 -23.08 -4.13
N GLY A 215 1.13 -23.44 -2.86
CA GLY A 215 0.78 -24.73 -2.29
C GLY A 215 1.88 -25.34 -1.42
N CYS A 216 1.55 -26.46 -0.82
CA CYS A 216 2.45 -27.37 -0.13
C CYS A 216 2.85 -28.49 -1.10
N TYR A 217 4.15 -28.84 -1.16
CA TYR A 217 4.66 -29.91 -2.02
C TYR A 217 5.96 -30.53 -1.44
N PRO A 218 6.30 -31.78 -1.79
CA PRO A 218 7.58 -32.37 -1.41
C PRO A 218 8.76 -31.61 -2.07
N CYS A 219 9.90 -31.50 -1.38
CA CYS A 219 11.06 -30.77 -1.93
C CYS A 219 11.86 -31.53 -3.01
N GLY A 220 11.51 -32.79 -3.32
CA GLY A 220 12.13 -33.59 -4.39
C GLY A 220 13.57 -34.10 -4.12
N LYS A 221 14.20 -33.76 -3.00
CA LYS A 221 15.55 -34.23 -2.67
C LYS A 221 15.56 -35.72 -2.34
N ALA A 222 16.44 -36.49 -2.98
CA ALA A 222 16.50 -37.96 -2.90
C ALA A 222 16.59 -38.55 -1.47
N ARG A 223 17.24 -37.86 -0.54
CA ARG A 223 17.42 -38.33 0.86
C ARG A 223 16.46 -37.68 1.87
N CYS A 224 15.46 -36.92 1.40
CA CYS A 224 14.55 -36.22 2.29
C CYS A 224 13.51 -37.18 2.88
N LYS A 225 13.67 -37.53 4.16
CA LYS A 225 12.76 -38.44 4.88
C LYS A 225 11.35 -37.90 5.12
N VAL A 226 11.13 -36.61 4.90
CA VAL A 226 9.82 -35.94 5.08
C VAL A 226 9.00 -35.95 3.80
N CYS A 227 9.66 -35.92 2.63
CA CYS A 227 8.98 -35.87 1.34
C CYS A 227 7.89 -36.94 1.14
N PRO A 228 8.09 -38.22 1.55
CA PRO A 228 7.05 -39.25 1.39
C PRO A 228 5.75 -38.95 2.15
N GLN A 229 5.82 -38.09 3.17
CA GLN A 229 4.69 -37.74 4.03
C GLN A 229 4.05 -36.41 3.64
N MET A 230 4.64 -35.67 2.71
CA MET A 230 4.13 -34.35 2.30
C MET A 230 2.93 -34.51 1.38
N VAL A 231 1.84 -33.84 1.72
CA VAL A 231 0.66 -33.75 0.86
C VAL A 231 0.87 -32.62 -0.14
N THR A 232 0.77 -32.94 -1.43
CA THR A 232 0.74 -31.93 -2.48
C THR A 232 -0.65 -31.32 -2.56
N THR A 233 -0.82 -30.10 -2.04
CA THR A 233 -2.12 -29.41 -2.02
C THR A 233 -1.98 -27.90 -2.03
N ARG A 234 -3.01 -27.21 -2.54
CA ARG A 234 -3.16 -25.74 -2.43
C ARG A 234 -4.12 -25.33 -1.32
N GLU A 235 -4.85 -26.27 -0.75
CA GLU A 235 -5.88 -26.01 0.25
C GLU A 235 -5.81 -27.04 1.38
N SER A 236 -6.11 -26.60 2.58
CA SER A 236 -6.32 -27.46 3.75
C SER A 236 -7.73 -27.26 4.28
N LYS A 237 -8.48 -28.34 4.45
CA LYS A 237 -9.85 -28.32 4.97
C LYS A 237 -9.84 -28.89 6.38
N ALA A 238 -10.57 -28.27 7.30
CA ALA A 238 -10.76 -28.83 8.63
C ALA A 238 -11.76 -30.00 8.56
N ASN A 239 -11.53 -31.07 9.31
CA ASN A 239 -12.39 -32.26 9.28
C ASN A 239 -13.81 -32.01 9.83
N PHE A 240 -13.97 -31.06 10.75
CA PHE A 240 -15.21 -30.89 11.55
C PHE A 240 -15.92 -29.54 11.35
N LEU A 241 -15.44 -28.71 10.44
CA LEU A 241 -15.96 -27.37 10.15
C LEU A 241 -15.93 -27.12 8.65
N ASP A 242 -16.84 -26.28 8.13
CA ASP A 242 -16.71 -25.73 6.77
C ASP A 242 -15.64 -24.62 6.72
N PHE A 243 -14.48 -24.90 7.32
CA PHE A 243 -13.31 -24.04 7.28
C PHE A 243 -12.34 -24.59 6.24
N LYS A 244 -11.99 -23.74 5.28
CA LYS A 244 -10.99 -24.01 4.25
C LYS A 244 -9.93 -22.93 4.31
N PHE A 245 -8.68 -23.34 4.24
CA PHE A 245 -7.53 -22.45 4.20
C PHE A 245 -6.75 -22.65 2.90
N CYS A 246 -6.65 -21.59 2.09
CA CYS A 246 -5.87 -21.59 0.85
C CYS A 246 -4.42 -21.22 1.15
N ILE A 247 -3.49 -22.08 0.75
CA ILE A 247 -2.04 -21.88 0.89
C ILE A 247 -1.59 -20.97 -0.25
N THR A 248 -1.18 -19.75 0.11
CA THR A 248 -0.79 -18.72 -0.87
C THR A 248 0.69 -18.76 -1.22
N GLU A 249 1.50 -19.34 -0.35
CA GLU A 249 2.94 -19.44 -0.46
C GLU A 249 3.37 -20.74 -1.14
N SER A 250 4.62 -20.77 -1.61
CA SER A 250 5.26 -21.95 -2.19
C SER A 250 6.04 -22.69 -1.09
N LEU A 251 5.45 -23.72 -0.49
CA LEU A 251 5.95 -24.36 0.73
C LEU A 251 6.41 -25.80 0.48
N ASN A 252 7.57 -26.17 1.05
CA ASN A 252 8.10 -27.52 0.99
C ASN A 252 8.96 -27.86 2.22
N CYS A 253 9.60 -29.03 2.23
CA CYS A 253 10.39 -29.51 3.37
C CYS A 253 11.55 -28.58 3.82
N ASP A 254 12.06 -27.71 2.94
CA ASP A 254 13.09 -26.71 3.21
C ASP A 254 12.53 -25.42 3.84
N SER A 255 11.21 -25.19 3.79
CA SER A 255 10.60 -23.95 4.27
C SER A 255 10.84 -23.78 5.77
N SER A 256 11.30 -22.59 6.16
CA SER A 256 11.49 -22.17 7.54
C SER A 256 10.40 -21.21 7.98
N ASN A 257 10.31 -20.94 9.28
CA ASN A 257 9.35 -19.98 9.83
C ASN A 257 7.91 -20.34 9.42
N VAL A 258 7.52 -21.62 9.61
CA VAL A 258 6.26 -22.18 9.11
C VAL A 258 5.31 -22.58 10.23
N ILE A 259 4.01 -22.50 9.95
CA ILE A 259 2.96 -23.27 10.63
C ILE A 259 2.63 -24.50 9.79
N TYR A 260 2.51 -25.66 10.43
CA TYR A 260 2.24 -26.93 9.78
C TYR A 260 1.14 -27.71 10.50
N MET A 261 0.53 -28.62 9.76
CA MET A 261 -0.46 -29.58 10.22
C MET A 261 0.07 -30.99 9.99
N LEU A 262 -0.06 -31.84 11.02
CA LEU A 262 0.16 -33.27 10.95
C LEU A 262 -1.19 -33.96 11.09
N HIS A 263 -1.58 -34.75 10.09
CA HIS A 263 -2.83 -35.49 10.07
C HIS A 263 -2.54 -36.98 10.26
N CYS A 264 -3.20 -37.62 11.23
CA CYS A 264 -3.08 -39.05 11.42
C CYS A 264 -4.04 -39.81 10.50
N ASN A 265 -3.50 -40.59 9.58
CA ASN A 265 -4.26 -41.37 8.61
C ASN A 265 -5.01 -42.58 9.24
N ILE A 266 -4.80 -42.87 10.54
CA ILE A 266 -5.47 -43.98 11.24
C ILE A 266 -6.76 -43.54 11.92
N CYS A 267 -6.71 -42.46 12.71
CA CYS A 267 -7.85 -41.99 13.50
C CYS A 267 -8.38 -40.62 13.06
N GLY A 268 -7.76 -39.97 12.07
CA GLY A 268 -8.19 -38.67 11.54
C GLY A 268 -7.89 -37.47 12.44
N GLN A 269 -7.23 -37.67 13.59
CA GLN A 269 -6.86 -36.56 14.47
C GLN A 269 -5.72 -35.73 13.88
N GLU A 270 -5.75 -34.43 14.19
CA GLU A 270 -4.83 -33.44 13.64
C GLU A 270 -4.02 -32.74 14.73
N TYR A 271 -2.77 -32.41 14.41
CA TYR A 271 -1.87 -31.63 15.25
C TYR A 271 -1.39 -30.41 14.48
N ILE A 272 -1.54 -29.21 15.06
CA ILE A 272 -0.97 -27.97 14.55
C ILE A 272 0.28 -27.63 15.34
N GLY A 273 1.34 -27.24 14.63
CA GLY A 273 2.55 -26.75 15.26
C GLY A 273 3.26 -25.67 14.45
N GLN A 274 4.19 -24.98 15.10
CA GLN A 274 5.09 -24.02 14.46
C GLN A 274 6.56 -24.47 14.46
N THR A 275 7.37 -23.81 13.63
CA THR A 275 8.84 -23.84 13.71
C THR A 275 9.43 -22.56 13.14
N ASP A 276 10.53 -22.08 13.72
CA ASP A 276 11.41 -21.07 13.14
C ASP A 276 12.43 -21.68 12.16
N THR A 277 12.97 -22.85 12.50
CA THR A 277 13.91 -23.61 11.65
C THR A 277 13.24 -24.23 10.43
N GLN A 278 14.04 -24.76 9.50
CA GLN A 278 13.53 -25.55 8.36
C GLN A 278 12.63 -26.68 8.84
N PHE A 279 11.49 -26.86 8.18
CA PHE A 279 10.48 -27.84 8.58
C PHE A 279 11.03 -29.26 8.71
N ARG A 280 11.93 -29.68 7.80
CA ARG A 280 12.57 -31.01 7.90
C ARG A 280 13.27 -31.26 9.23
N LEU A 281 13.88 -30.23 9.83
CA LEU A 281 14.62 -30.35 11.08
C LEU A 281 13.62 -30.51 12.22
N ARG A 282 12.56 -29.69 12.20
CA ARG A 282 11.45 -29.84 13.15
C ARG A 282 10.81 -31.22 13.09
N PHE A 283 10.57 -31.73 11.89
CA PHE A 283 9.98 -33.05 11.70
C PHE A 283 10.89 -34.18 12.20
N ASN A 284 12.21 -34.08 11.96
CA ASN A 284 13.18 -35.02 12.54
C ASN A 284 13.23 -34.95 14.07
N ASN A 285 13.11 -33.75 14.66
CA ASN A 285 13.02 -33.59 16.11
C ASN A 285 11.75 -34.28 16.65
N HIS A 286 10.61 -34.18 15.97
CA HIS A 286 9.42 -34.94 16.33
C HIS A 286 9.66 -36.46 16.28
N ARG A 287 10.37 -36.96 15.26
CA ARG A 287 10.75 -38.39 15.17
C ARG A 287 11.59 -38.85 16.36
N TYR A 288 12.57 -38.02 16.76
CA TYR A 288 13.38 -38.29 17.93
C TYR A 288 12.59 -38.17 19.24
N HIS A 289 11.67 -37.22 19.35
CA HIS A 289 10.84 -37.00 20.54
C HIS A 289 9.78 -38.07 20.77
N ALA A 290 9.31 -38.74 19.72
CA ALA A 290 8.33 -39.83 19.89
C ALA A 290 8.88 -40.97 20.75
N THR A 291 10.19 -41.21 20.71
CA THR A 291 10.87 -42.20 21.56
C THR A 291 11.43 -41.58 22.84
N SER A 292 12.10 -40.42 22.74
CA SER A 292 12.82 -39.82 23.88
C SER A 292 11.95 -39.02 24.85
N LEU A 293 10.84 -38.42 24.39
CA LEU A 293 9.96 -37.55 25.17
C LEU A 293 8.51 -38.04 25.08
N PRO A 294 8.19 -39.14 25.78
CA PRO A 294 6.92 -39.82 25.57
C PRO A 294 5.70 -39.00 25.99
N LYS A 295 5.85 -38.08 26.95
CA LYS A 295 4.72 -37.33 27.52
C LYS A 295 4.13 -36.26 26.59
N LEU A 296 4.86 -35.83 25.56
CA LEU A 296 4.39 -34.81 24.62
C LEU A 296 3.12 -35.29 23.88
N PRO A 297 2.20 -34.38 23.51
CA PRO A 297 0.91 -34.77 22.95
C PRO A 297 1.04 -35.66 21.70
N LEU A 298 1.84 -35.22 20.71
CA LEU A 298 2.10 -35.99 19.50
C LEU A 298 2.84 -37.30 19.80
N SER A 299 3.83 -37.29 20.69
CA SER A 299 4.58 -38.50 21.06
C SER A 299 3.66 -39.54 21.71
N ARG A 300 2.73 -39.11 22.57
CA ARG A 300 1.75 -39.98 23.23
C ARG A 300 0.79 -40.59 22.22
N HIS A 301 0.30 -39.78 21.30
CA HIS A 301 -0.56 -40.22 20.21
C HIS A 301 0.13 -41.30 19.34
N LEU A 302 1.40 -41.10 18.99
CA LEU A 302 2.18 -42.06 18.19
C LEU A 302 2.54 -43.37 18.91
N ARG A 303 2.17 -43.54 20.19
CA ARG A 303 2.31 -44.83 20.89
C ARG A 303 1.01 -45.60 21.00
N LEU A 304 -0.11 -45.04 20.53
CA LEU A 304 -1.35 -45.78 20.42
C LEU A 304 -1.16 -46.97 19.45
N PRO A 305 -1.90 -48.07 19.63
CA PRO A 305 -1.79 -49.23 18.74
C PRO A 305 -1.94 -48.81 17.27
N ASN A 306 -1.02 -49.28 16.41
CA ASN A 306 -0.99 -49.01 14.98
C ASN A 306 -0.74 -47.54 14.57
N HIS A 307 -0.39 -46.65 15.50
CA HIS A 307 -0.01 -45.28 15.19
C HIS A 307 1.52 -45.21 15.03
N SER A 308 2.00 -44.75 13.87
CA SER A 308 3.42 -44.57 13.59
C SER A 308 3.60 -43.31 12.75
N PHE A 309 4.85 -42.83 12.60
CA PHE A 309 5.12 -41.71 11.72
C PHE A 309 4.77 -42.01 10.27
N GLU A 310 4.83 -43.26 9.80
CA GLU A 310 4.48 -43.62 8.42
C GLU A 310 2.99 -43.33 8.13
N ASN A 311 2.17 -43.31 9.17
CA ASN A 311 0.74 -43.02 9.10
C ASN A 311 0.42 -41.53 9.30
N ILE A 312 1.43 -40.65 9.27
CA ILE A 312 1.24 -39.19 9.40
C ILE A 312 1.41 -38.53 8.03
N SER A 313 0.36 -37.82 7.60
CA SER A 313 0.39 -36.91 6.45
C SER A 313 0.71 -35.48 6.91
N VAL A 314 1.53 -34.77 6.16
CA VAL A 314 2.01 -33.41 6.49
C VAL A 314 1.47 -32.40 5.50
N THR A 315 0.92 -31.30 6.01
CA THR A 315 0.59 -30.11 5.22
C THR A 315 1.23 -28.88 5.83
N LEU A 316 1.98 -28.11 5.05
CA LEU A 316 2.48 -26.80 5.45
C LEU A 316 1.42 -25.75 5.14
N LEU A 317 1.06 -24.93 6.13
CA LEU A 317 -0.06 -23.99 6.01
C LEU A 317 0.42 -22.61 5.60
N GLN A 318 1.36 -22.03 6.33
CA GLN A 318 1.76 -20.63 6.11
C GLN A 318 3.21 -20.40 6.55
N SER A 319 3.90 -19.44 5.92
CA SER A 319 5.26 -19.02 6.27
C SER A 319 5.45 -17.51 6.23
N GLY A 320 6.69 -17.04 6.40
CA GLY A 320 7.04 -15.63 6.14
C GLY A 320 6.71 -14.63 7.26
N PHE A 321 6.51 -15.11 8.48
CA PHE A 321 6.17 -14.25 9.62
C PHE A 321 7.32 -13.29 9.97
N SER A 322 7.00 -12.03 10.28
CA SER A 322 8.00 -11.00 10.56
C SER A 322 8.68 -11.19 11.92
N ASN A 323 7.98 -11.82 12.86
CA ASN A 323 8.51 -12.07 14.21
C ASN A 323 7.86 -13.30 14.86
N ARG A 324 8.48 -13.79 15.94
CA ARG A 324 8.02 -14.96 16.70
C ARG A 324 6.57 -14.81 17.20
N ARG A 325 6.19 -13.61 17.65
CA ARG A 325 4.85 -13.36 18.22
C ARG A 325 3.76 -13.52 17.17
N GLU A 326 3.98 -13.02 15.95
CA GLU A 326 3.05 -13.18 14.83
C GLU A 326 2.82 -14.66 14.51
N ARG A 327 3.91 -15.46 14.47
CA ARG A 327 3.84 -16.90 14.27
C ARG A 327 3.10 -17.62 15.41
N GLU A 328 3.39 -17.28 16.67
CA GLU A 328 2.70 -17.83 17.85
C GLU A 328 1.19 -17.52 17.84
N GLN A 329 0.80 -16.30 17.45
CA GLN A 329 -0.61 -15.92 17.31
C GLN A 329 -1.29 -16.67 16.16
N ARG A 330 -0.56 -16.89 15.07
CA ARG A 330 -1.09 -17.61 13.91
C ARG A 330 -1.25 -19.11 14.16
N GLU A 331 -0.31 -19.71 14.90
CA GLU A 331 -0.42 -21.09 15.40
C GLU A 331 -1.70 -21.27 16.21
N ALA A 332 -1.92 -20.39 17.21
CA ALA A 332 -3.11 -20.42 18.05
C ALA A 332 -4.42 -20.23 17.25
N TYR A 333 -4.41 -19.34 16.26
CA TYR A 333 -5.53 -19.18 15.32
C TYR A 333 -5.85 -20.49 14.57
N PHE A 334 -4.83 -21.21 14.08
CA PHE A 334 -5.03 -22.47 13.39
C PHE A 334 -5.47 -23.61 14.33
N ILE A 335 -4.92 -23.70 15.53
CA ILE A 335 -5.38 -24.65 16.56
C ILE A 335 -6.88 -24.48 16.80
N PHE A 336 -7.34 -23.23 16.95
CA PHE A 336 -8.76 -22.91 17.13
C PHE A 336 -9.60 -23.29 15.89
N LYS A 337 -9.17 -22.87 14.69
CA LYS A 337 -9.95 -23.05 13.45
C LYS A 337 -10.02 -24.51 13.00
N PHE A 338 -8.96 -25.29 13.19
CA PHE A 338 -8.95 -26.73 12.90
C PHE A 338 -9.46 -27.57 14.08
N ARG A 339 -9.83 -26.94 15.21
CA ARG A 339 -10.32 -27.60 16.44
C ARG A 339 -9.39 -28.68 16.98
N THR A 340 -8.08 -28.52 16.77
CA THR A 340 -7.11 -29.55 17.18
C THR A 340 -6.90 -29.64 18.69
N LEU A 341 -7.41 -28.68 19.46
CA LEU A 341 -7.45 -28.72 20.92
C LEU A 341 -8.57 -29.61 21.48
N VAL A 342 -9.72 -29.66 20.80
CA VAL A 342 -10.92 -30.38 21.29
C VAL A 342 -11.07 -31.74 20.62
N ALA A 343 -10.79 -31.81 19.32
CA ALA A 343 -10.97 -33.01 18.50
C ALA A 343 -9.67 -33.48 17.82
N GLY A 344 -8.51 -33.00 18.31
CA GLY A 344 -7.21 -33.33 17.77
C GLY A 344 -6.18 -33.68 18.85
N ILE A 345 -4.91 -33.44 18.52
CA ILE A 345 -3.76 -33.88 19.32
C ILE A 345 -3.19 -32.72 20.17
N ASN A 346 -3.55 -31.46 19.90
CA ASN A 346 -3.04 -30.33 20.67
C ASN A 346 -3.62 -30.31 22.10
N GLU A 347 -2.81 -29.94 23.09
CA GLU A 347 -3.24 -29.77 24.50
C GLU A 347 -3.16 -28.31 24.99
N ASP A 348 -2.45 -27.45 24.25
CA ASP A 348 -2.29 -26.03 24.55
C ASP A 348 -3.03 -25.21 23.47
N PRO A 349 -3.91 -24.26 23.82
CA PRO A 349 -4.57 -23.37 22.86
C PRO A 349 -3.60 -22.42 22.11
N GLY A 350 -2.35 -22.31 22.55
CA GLY A 350 -1.35 -21.40 22.04
C GLY A 350 -1.46 -19.99 22.64
N LYS A 351 -0.64 -19.05 22.15
CA LYS A 351 -0.53 -17.70 22.71
C LYS A 351 -1.36 -16.67 21.96
N LEU A 352 -2.63 -16.51 22.35
CA LEU A 352 -3.52 -15.44 21.87
C LEU A 352 -3.48 -14.22 22.80
N ASN A 353 -2.43 -13.41 22.70
CA ASN A 353 -2.31 -12.15 23.48
C ASN A 353 -3.32 -11.04 23.05
N CYS A 354 -4.22 -11.31 22.10
CA CYS A 354 -5.29 -10.38 21.71
C CYS A 354 -6.65 -10.67 22.37
N LEU A 355 -6.79 -11.79 23.10
CA LEU A 355 -8.08 -12.22 23.67
C LEU A 355 -8.05 -12.44 25.19
N ARG A 356 -6.98 -12.03 25.89
CA ARG A 356 -6.89 -12.17 27.37
C ARG A 356 -7.86 -11.26 28.16
N GLU A 357 -8.87 -10.67 27.52
CA GLU A 357 -9.93 -9.88 28.14
C GLU A 357 -11.35 -10.29 27.67
N VAL A 358 -11.54 -11.51 27.17
CA VAL A 358 -12.88 -12.13 27.16
C VAL A 358 -12.86 -13.25 28.19
N SER A 359 -13.77 -13.12 29.14
CA SER A 359 -13.77 -13.70 30.48
C SER A 359 -13.66 -15.22 30.54
N GLN A 360 -13.12 -15.68 31.68
CA GLN A 360 -13.14 -17.06 32.18
C GLN A 360 -14.57 -17.52 32.58
N GLU A 361 -15.62 -17.15 31.84
CA GLU A 361 -17.02 -17.41 32.23
C GLU A 361 -17.72 -18.52 31.45
N GLU A 362 -17.09 -19.17 30.46
CA GLU A 362 -17.76 -20.26 29.70
C GLU A 362 -17.14 -21.66 29.88
N ILE A 363 -16.28 -21.86 30.89
CA ILE A 363 -15.78 -23.19 31.25
C ILE A 363 -15.96 -23.37 32.76
N GLY A 364 -17.21 -23.54 33.18
CA GLY A 364 -17.55 -23.76 34.57
C GLY A 364 -19.05 -23.73 34.78
N ASP A 365 -19.76 -24.73 34.24
CA ASP A 365 -20.94 -25.32 34.89
C ASP A 365 -21.42 -26.52 34.08
N LYS A 366 -21.01 -27.70 34.55
CA LYS A 366 -21.77 -28.95 34.46
C LYS A 366 -21.44 -29.76 35.71
N ASP A 367 -22.31 -29.62 36.71
CA ASP A 367 -22.63 -30.73 37.60
C ASP A 367 -23.23 -31.90 36.80
#